data_AF-A0A1X6NJ71-F1
#
_entry.id   AF-A0A1X6NJ71-F1
#
_cell.length_a   1.000
_cell.length_b   1.000
_cell.length_c   1.000
_cell.angle_alpha   90.00
_cell.angle_beta   90.00
_cell.angle_gamma   90.00
#
_symmetry.space_group_name_H-M   'P 1'
#
loop_
_entity.id
_entity.type
_entity.pdbx_description
1 polymer ?
#
loop_
_entity_poly.entity_id
_entity_poly.type
_entity_poly.pdbx_seq_one_letter_code
_entity_poly.pdbx_strand_id
1 'polypeptide(L)' 'MGGGGDSLGQQYATPENVVGKAGSDVIIVGRGIYKADDPAAAAKEYRDAGWAAYERRCRGEQPGARA' A
#
# COMPACT_ATOMS: atom_id res chain seq x y z
N MET A 1 -2.25 8.42 -6.23
CA MET A 1 -0.88 8.45 -6.80
C MET A 1 -0.77 7.31 -7.78
N GLY A 2 -0.56 7.64 -9.06
CA GLY A 2 -0.74 6.75 -10.20
C GLY A 2 0.33 5.67 -10.30
N GLY A 3 -0.09 4.49 -10.76
CA GLY A 3 0.77 3.33 -10.96
C GLY A 3 1.89 3.61 -11.96
N GLY A 4 3.13 3.62 -11.46
CA GLY A 4 4.32 3.69 -12.29
C GLY A 4 5.02 2.35 -12.27
N GLY A 5 4.58 1.41 -13.11
CA GLY A 5 5.30 0.15 -13.31
C GLY A 5 6.67 0.40 -13.94
N ASP A 6 7.69 -0.34 -13.51
CA ASP A 6 9.02 -0.23 -14.09
C ASP A 6 9.12 -1.04 -15.40
N SER A 7 10.18 -0.82 -16.15
CA SER A 7 10.45 -1.51 -17.43
C SER A 7 10.67 -3.03 -17.30
N LEU A 8 10.58 -3.59 -16.09
CA LEU A 8 10.72 -5.01 -15.80
C LEU A 8 9.37 -5.65 -15.42
N GLY A 9 8.26 -4.94 -15.58
CA GLY A 9 6.91 -5.48 -15.39
C GLY A 9 6.44 -5.49 -13.94
N GLN A 10 7.10 -4.77 -13.01
CA GLN A 10 6.53 -4.61 -11.67
C GLN A 10 5.29 -3.75 -11.73
N GLN A 11 4.17 -4.28 -11.27
CA GLN A 11 2.94 -3.53 -11.06
C GLN A 11 2.87 -3.10 -9.60
N TYR A 12 2.71 -1.80 -9.37
CA TYR A 12 2.59 -1.27 -8.02
C TYR A 12 1.12 -1.16 -7.64
N ALA A 13 0.76 -1.84 -6.56
CA ALA A 13 -0.54 -1.72 -5.93
C ALA A 13 -0.43 -0.80 -4.71
N THR A 14 -1.46 0.02 -4.47
CA THR A 14 -1.49 0.88 -3.28
C THR A 14 -1.81 0.07 -2.02
N PRO A 15 -1.37 0.51 -0.84
CA PRO A 15 -1.67 -0.18 0.42
C PRO A 15 -3.18 -0.42 0.64
N GLU A 16 -4.05 0.49 0.18
CA GLU A 16 -5.51 0.33 0.29
C GLU A 16 -6.02 -0.86 -0.53
N ASN A 17 -5.46 -1.09 -1.72
CA ASN A 17 -5.86 -2.22 -2.55
C ASN A 17 -5.31 -3.54 -2.00
N VAL A 18 -4.06 -3.56 -1.52
CA VAL A 18 -3.41 -4.77 -1.04
C VAL A 18 -3.95 -5.21 0.33
N VAL A 19 -4.00 -4.29 1.29
CA VAL A 19 -4.41 -4.59 2.67
C VAL A 19 -5.92 -4.53 2.81
N GLY A 20 -6.57 -3.52 2.21
CA GLY A 20 -8.01 -3.36 2.29
C GLY A 20 -8.74 -4.41 1.44
N LYS A 21 -8.61 -4.34 0.12
CA LYS A 21 -9.42 -5.16 -0.81
C LYS A 21 -8.94 -6.60 -0.95
N ALA A 22 -7.64 -6.80 -1.13
CA ALA A 22 -7.06 -8.14 -1.31
C ALA A 22 -6.83 -8.88 0.01
N GLY A 23 -7.01 -8.20 1.16
CA GLY A 23 -6.95 -8.80 2.48
C GLY A 23 -5.55 -9.25 2.93
N SER A 24 -4.49 -8.73 2.31
CA SER A 24 -3.11 -9.04 2.71
C SER A 24 -2.79 -8.41 4.06
N ASP A 25 -1.98 -9.08 4.88
CA ASP A 25 -1.62 -8.58 6.21
C ASP A 25 -0.38 -7.67 6.20
N VAL A 26 0.51 -7.84 5.22
CA VAL A 26 1.79 -7.12 5.14
C VAL A 26 2.03 -6.61 3.72
N ILE A 27 2.63 -5.42 3.60
CA ILE A 27 3.14 -4.87 2.33
C ILE A 27 4.67 -4.94 2.32
N ILE A 28 5.25 -5.28 1.17
CA ILE A 28 6.71 -5.26 0.95
C ILE A 28 7.01 -4.10 0.02
N VAL A 29 7.82 -3.15 0.48
CA VAL A 29 8.17 -1.95 -0.30
C VAL A 29 9.68 -1.90 -0.52
N GLY A 30 10.08 -1.95 -1.79
CA GLY A 30 11.48 -1.83 -2.20
C GLY A 30 11.84 -0.39 -2.55
N ARG A 31 11.93 -0.10 -3.86
CA ARG A 31 12.45 1.17 -4.40
C ARG A 31 11.75 2.41 -3.88
N GLY A 32 10.47 2.31 -3.55
CA GLY A 32 9.71 3.41 -2.95
C GLY A 32 10.29 3.90 -1.62
N ILE A 33 11.08 3.08 -0.92
CA ILE A 33 11.77 3.47 0.32
C ILE A 33 13.26 3.71 0.03
N TYR A 34 13.99 2.70 -0.46
CA TYR A 34 15.45 2.79 -0.49
C TYR A 34 16.02 3.72 -1.59
N LYS A 35 15.21 4.13 -2.57
CA LYS A 35 15.59 5.14 -3.57
C LYS A 35 14.92 6.51 -3.35
N ALA A 36 14.20 6.70 -2.26
CA ALA A 36 13.61 7.99 -1.93
C ALA A 36 14.68 8.98 -1.45
N ASP A 37 14.43 10.27 -1.65
CA ASP A 37 15.31 11.34 -1.13
C ASP A 37 15.43 11.29 0.40
N ASP A 38 14.32 10.95 1.08
CA ASP A 38 14.28 10.65 2.50
C ASP A 38 13.64 9.26 2.73
N PRO A 39 14.46 8.20 2.86
CA PRO A 39 13.97 6.84 3.09
C PRO A 39 13.18 6.68 4.40
N ALA A 40 13.50 7.47 5.44
CA ALA A 40 12.82 7.37 6.72
C ALA A 40 11.42 7.98 6.64
N ALA A 41 11.28 9.13 5.98
CA ALA A 41 9.98 9.73 5.70
C ALA A 41 9.13 8.82 4.80
N ALA A 42 9.70 8.28 3.71
CA ALA A 42 8.98 7.35 2.84
C ALA A 42 8.50 6.10 3.58
N ALA A 43 9.36 5.48 4.41
CA ALA A 43 8.98 4.33 5.23
C ALA A 43 7.84 4.67 6.20
N LYS A 44 7.86 5.87 6.79
CA LYS A 44 6.78 6.38 7.66
C LYS A 44 5.45 6.46 6.91
N GLU A 45 5.46 7.00 5.69
CA GLU A 45 4.27 7.12 4.84
C GLU A 45 3.68 5.75 4.47
N TYR A 46 4.51 4.80 4.05
CA TYR A 46 4.04 3.44 3.72
C TYR A 46 3.47 2.72 4.94
N ARG A 47 4.09 2.88 6.12
CA ARG A 47 3.55 2.34 7.38
C ARG A 47 2.20 2.96 7.70
N ASP A 48 2.09 4.29 7.67
CA ASP A 48 0.86 5.00 8.04
C ASP A 48 -0.29 4.62 7.09
N ALA A 49 -0.02 4.52 5.78
CA ALA A 49 -0.99 4.10 4.78
C ALA A 49 -1.41 2.62 4.93
N GLY A 50 -0.45 1.71 5.14
CA GLY A 50 -0.72 0.29 5.37
C GLY A 50 -1.53 0.05 6.64
N TRP A 51 -1.21 0.76 7.72
CA TRP A 51 -1.93 0.67 8.99
C TRP A 51 -3.36 1.21 8.88
N ALA A 52 -3.54 2.38 8.26
CA ALA A 52 -4.87 2.93 8.03
C ALA A 52 -5.76 2.00 7.19
N ALA A 53 -5.19 1.34 6.18
CA ALA A 53 -5.90 0.34 5.37
C ALA A 53 -6.27 -0.91 6.20
N TYR A 54 -5.35 -1.40 7.04
CA TYR A 54 -5.59 -2.52 7.96
C TYR A 54 -6.71 -2.20 8.94
N GLU A 55 -6.65 -1.05 9.61
CA GLU A 55 -7.66 -0.67 10.57
C GLU A 55 -9.06 -0.55 9.94
N ARG A 56 -9.16 0.04 8.75
CA ARG A 56 -10.43 0.09 7.99
C ARG A 56 -10.96 -1.30 7.68
N ARG A 57 -10.09 -2.23 7.27
CA ARG A 57 -10.46 -3.64 7.05
C ARG A 57 -10.98 -4.27 8.35
N CYS A 58 -10.29 -4.09 9.46
CA CYS A 58 -10.70 -4.61 10.77
C CYS A 58 -12.03 -4.03 11.25
N ARG A 59 -12.32 -2.77 10.93
CA ARG A 59 -13.60 -2.12 11.22
C ARG A 59 -14.74 -2.53 10.27
N GLY A 60 -14.45 -3.31 9.22
CA GLY A 60 -15.44 -3.69 8.20
C GLY A 60 -15.83 -2.56 7.25
N GLU A 61 -15.10 -1.44 7.28
CA GLU A 61 -15.37 -0.24 6.49
C GLU A 61 -14.68 -0.38 5.12
N GLN A 62 -15.20 -1.28 4.28
CA GLN A 62 -14.73 -1.43 2.91
C GLN A 62 -15.61 -0.65 1.93
N PRO A 63 -15.10 0.37 1.24
CA PRO A 63 -15.82 0.93 0.09
C PRO A 63 -15.80 -0.10 -1.03
N GLY A 64 -16.89 -0.86 -1.17
CA GLY A 64 -17.19 -1.64 -2.37
C GLY A 64 -17.25 -3.17 -2.25
N ALA A 65 -17.36 -3.76 -1.06
CA ALA A 65 -17.54 -5.22 -0.93
C ALA A 65 -19.01 -5.61 -0.67
N ARG A 66 -19.85 -5.52 -1.71
CA ARG A 66 -21.05 -6.38 -1.92
C ARG A 66 -21.71 -6.07 -3.27
N ALA A 67 -21.56 -6.99 -4.21
CA ALA A 67 -22.56 -7.41 -5.19
C ALA A 67 -22.23 -8.87 -5.56
#